data_AF-A0A525IT21-F1
#
_entry.id   AF-A0A525IT21-F1
#
_cell.length_a   1.000
_cell.length_b   1.000
_cell.length_c   1.000
_cell.angle_alpha   90.00
_cell.angle_beta   90.00
_cell.angle_gamma   90.00
#
_symmetry.space_group_name_H-M   'P 1'
#
loop_
_entity.id
_entity.type
_entity.pdbx_description
1 polymer ?
#
loop_
_entity_poly.entity_id
_entity_poly.type
_entity_poly.pdbx_seq_one_letter_code
_entity_poly.pdbx_strand_id
1 'polypeptide(L)' 'MPRIIIDCPTTGAQVPTGHRTQDFALSAVVEPRSFRCPVCHEVHAWKGEDARIEGAEHERASLSAALDSSLPN' A
#
# COMPACT_ATOMS: atom_id res chain seq x y z
N MET A 1 8.27 -9.95 -0.22
CA MET A 1 8.57 -8.50 -0.29
C MET A 1 7.26 -7.77 -0.53
N PRO A 2 6.83 -6.92 0.42
CA PRO A 2 5.63 -6.12 0.27
C PRO A 2 5.69 -5.24 -0.99
N ARG A 3 4.56 -5.13 -1.69
CA ARG A 3 4.43 -4.27 -2.87
C ARG A 3 3.88 -2.92 -2.44
N ILE A 4 4.34 -1.85 -3.08
CA ILE A 4 3.78 -0.51 -2.88
C ILE A 4 2.63 -0.33 -3.86
N ILE A 5 1.44 -0.14 -3.32
CA ILE A 5 0.22 0.19 -4.05
C ILE A 5 -0.17 1.65 -3.76
N ILE A 6 -0.76 2.31 -4.75
CA ILE A 6 -1.33 3.65 -4.59
C ILE A 6 -2.68 3.72 -5.30
N ASP A 7 -3.48 4.75 -4.99
CA ASP A 7 -4.71 5.05 -5.70
C ASP A 7 -4.42 5.86 -6.98
N CYS A 8 -4.93 5.40 -8.12
CA CYS A 8 -4.81 6.14 -9.37
C CYS A 8 -5.71 7.38 -9.34
N PRO A 9 -5.19 8.61 -9.53
CA PRO A 9 -6.00 9.84 -9.44
C PRO A 9 -7.04 9.96 -10.57
N THR A 10 -6.84 9.24 -11.68
CA THR A 10 -7.77 9.26 -12.83
C THR A 10 -8.90 8.25 -12.70
N THR A 11 -8.62 7.06 -12.15
CA THR A 11 -9.57 5.93 -12.14
C THR A 11 -10.06 5.56 -10.75
N GLY A 12 -9.40 6.05 -9.70
CA GLY A 12 -9.64 5.64 -8.31
C GLY A 12 -9.26 4.19 -8.00
N ALA A 13 -8.63 3.48 -8.94
CA ALA A 13 -8.23 2.10 -8.75
C ALA A 13 -6.90 2.00 -7.98
N GLN A 14 -6.81 1.06 -7.04
CA GLN A 14 -5.52 0.71 -6.44
C GLN A 14 -4.64 -0.01 -7.46
N VAL A 15 -3.48 0.57 -7.71
CA VAL A 15 -2.53 0.06 -8.69
C VAL A 15 -1.16 -0.14 -8.06
N PRO A 16 -0.46 -1.24 -8.37
CA PRO A 16 0.91 -1.43 -7.93
C PRO A 16 1.82 -0.47 -8.69
N THR A 17 2.65 0.27 -7.97
CA THR A 17 3.63 1.20 -8.56
C THR A 17 4.80 0.48 -9.24
N GLY A 18 4.90 -0.84 -9.06
CA GLY A 18 6.05 -1.65 -9.49
C GLY A 18 7.23 -1.61 -8.52
N HIS A 19 7.22 -0.68 -7.56
CA HIS A 19 8.21 -0.62 -6.50
C HIS A 19 7.89 -1.65 -5.41
N ARG A 20 8.95 -2.32 -4.96
CA ARG A 20 8.92 -3.25 -3.83
C ARG A 20 9.81 -2.68 -2.76
N THR A 21 9.41 -2.86 -1.51
CA THR A 21 10.26 -2.45 -0.41
C THR A 21 10.20 -3.42 0.75
N GLN A 22 11.35 -3.61 1.38
CA GLN A 22 11.50 -4.40 2.59
C GLN A 22 11.66 -3.48 3.81
N ASP A 23 12.21 -2.27 3.60
CA ASP A 23 12.63 -1.32 4.64
C ASP A 23 12.30 0.16 4.31
N PHE A 24 11.54 0.46 3.25
CA PHE A 24 11.12 1.85 3.01
C PHE A 24 10.14 2.27 4.11
N ALA A 25 10.60 3.18 4.95
CA ALA A 25 9.71 4.17 5.51
C ALA A 25 9.13 4.98 4.35
N LEU A 26 7.87 4.76 4.02
CA LEU A 26 7.16 5.58 3.02
C LEU A 26 7.28 7.07 3.38
N SER A 27 7.35 7.41 4.67
CA SER A 27 7.63 8.74 5.20
C SER A 27 8.99 9.34 4.84
N ALA A 28 9.96 8.55 4.37
CA ALA A 28 11.26 9.05 3.89
C ALA A 28 11.21 9.51 2.41
N VAL A 29 10.09 9.30 1.72
CA VAL A 29 9.90 9.76 0.34
C VAL A 29 9.54 11.24 0.35
N VAL A 30 10.57 12.09 0.34
CA VAL A 30 10.42 13.56 0.29
C VAL A 30 10.14 14.03 -1.14
N GLU A 31 10.67 13.34 -2.15
CA GLU A 31 10.46 13.69 -3.56
C GLU A 31 9.33 12.89 -4.21
N PRO A 32 8.45 13.54 -4.99
CA PRO A 32 7.39 12.87 -5.72
C PRO A 32 7.98 11.91 -6.76
N ARG A 33 7.60 10.64 -6.69
CA ARG A 33 8.05 9.62 -7.64
C ARG A 33 7.05 9.47 -8.77
N SER A 34 7.54 9.48 -10.00
CA SER A 34 6.73 9.16 -11.16
C SER A 34 6.58 7.65 -11.31
N PHE A 35 5.36 7.19 -11.59
CA PHE A 35 5.08 5.81 -11.98
C PHE A 35 4.12 5.80 -13.17
N ARG A 36 4.18 4.73 -13.95
CA ARG A 36 3.26 4.50 -15.06
C ARG A 36 2.08 3.67 -14.56
N CYS A 37 0.89 4.22 -14.64
CA CYS A 37 -0.32 3.50 -14.26
C CYS A 37 -0.63 2.39 -15.27
N PRO A 38 -0.82 1.13 -14.85
CA PRO A 38 -1.19 0.04 -15.76
C PRO A 38 -2.66 0.11 -16.21
N VAL A 39 -3.49 0.95 -15.58
CA VAL A 39 -4.94 1.04 -15.86
C VAL A 39 -5.25 2.18 -16.83
N CYS A 40 -4.82 3.41 -16.52
CA CYS A 40 -5.03 4.56 -17.41
C CYS A 40 -3.85 4.80 -18.37
N HIS A 41 -2.75 4.06 -18.23
CA HIS A 41 -1.53 4.17 -19.04
C HIS A 41 -0.77 5.51 -18.94
N GLU A 42 -1.26 6.45 -18.14
CA GLU A 42 -0.65 7.74 -17.87
C GLU A 42 0.46 7.67 -16.83
N VAL A 43 1.33 8.70 -16.83
CA VAL A 43 2.37 8.88 -15.82
C VAL A 43 1.83 9.76 -14.69
N HIS A 44 1.88 9.25 -13.47
CA HIS A 44 1.42 9.96 -12.29
C HIS A 44 2.56 10.11 -11.28
N ALA A 45 2.50 11.15 -10.47
CA ALA A 45 3.43 11.37 -9.37
C ALA A 45 2.76 10.98 -8.05
N TRP A 46 3.48 10.24 -7.20
CA TRP A 46 3.02 9.85 -5.86
C TRP A 46 4.05 10.24 -4.80
N LYS A 47 3.58 10.53 -3.59
CA LYS A 47 4.42 10.78 -2.42
C LYS A 47 4.27 9.65 -1.43
N GLY A 48 5.17 9.62 -0.44
CA GLY A 48 5.12 8.66 0.65
C GLY A 48 3.77 8.53 1.35
N GLU A 49 3.03 9.64 1.41
CA GLU A 49 1.70 9.73 2.06
C GLU A 49 0.59 9.05 1.23
N ASP A 50 0.73 9.00 -0.09
CA ASP A 50 -0.22 8.34 -1.01
C ASP A 50 0.03 6.82 -1.10
N ALA A 51 1.22 6.37 -0.68
CA ALA A 51 1.64 5.00 -0.77
C ALA A 51 1.08 4.12 0.35
N ARG A 52 0.65 2.92 -0.02
CA ARG A 52 0.25 1.86 0.91
C ARG A 52 1.00 0.57 0.61
N ILE A 53 1.17 -0.23 1.65
CA ILE A 53 1.89 -1.51 1.57
C ILE A 53 0.86 -2.63 1.42
N GLU A 54 0.92 -3.35 0.29
CA GLU A 54 0.13 -4.56 0.06
C GLU A 54 0.49 -5.61 1.12
N GLY A 55 -0.46 -5.89 2.03
CA GLY A 55 -0.30 -6.87 3.11
C GLY A 55 -0.21 -6.32 4.54
N ALA A 56 0.00 -5.01 4.74
CA ALA A 56 0.05 -4.43 6.10
C ALA A 56 -1.29 -4.50 6.85
N GLU A 57 -2.41 -4.64 6.13
CA GLU A 57 -3.75 -4.73 6.72
C GLU A 57 -4.12 -6.16 7.16
N HIS A 58 -3.50 -7.19 6.59
CA HIS A 58 -3.82 -8.58 6.93
C HIS A 58 -3.38 -8.97 8.36
N GLU A 59 -2.33 -8.35 8.89
CA GLU A 59 -1.82 -8.70 10.21
C GLU A 59 -2.71 -8.13 11.34
N ARG A 60 -3.28 -6.93 11.16
CA ARG A 60 -4.21 -6.34 12.15
C ARG A 60 -5.57 -7.03 12.19
N ALA A 61 -6.09 -7.43 11.03
CA ALA A 61 -7.37 -8.15 10.95
C ALA A 61 -7.28 -9.58 11.53
N SER A 62 -6.12 -10.25 11.37
CA SER A 62 -5.91 -11.59 11.90
C SER A 62 -5.75 -11.61 13.43
N LEU A 63 -5.13 -10.57 14.02
CA LEU A 63 -4.97 -10.42 15.46
C LEU A 63 -6.30 -10.10 16.18
N SER A 64 -7.18 -9.29 15.58
CA SER A 64 -8.50 -8.99 16.17
C SER A 64 -9.42 -10.20 16.16
N ALA A 65 -9.35 -11.06 15.14
CA ALA A 65 -10.15 -12.29 15.09
C ALA A 65 -9.69 -13.35 16.11
N ALA A 66 -8.39 -13.40 16.44
CA ALA A 66 -7.85 -14.36 17.39
C ALA A 66 -8.19 -14.03 18.86
N LEU A 67 -8.34 -12.75 19.22
CA LEU A 67 -8.66 -12.32 20.58
C LEU A 67 -10.13 -12.60 20.97
N ASP A 68 -11.05 -12.69 20.00
CA ASP A 68 -12.47 -13.01 20.23
C ASP A 68 -12.71 -14.50 20.58
N SER A 69 -11.74 -15.37 20.27
CA SER A 69 -11.85 -16.82 20.51
C SER A 69 -11.27 -17.30 21.86
N SER A 70 -10.83 -16.39 22.74
CA SER A 70 -10.13 -16.74 24.00
C SER A 70 -10.97 -16.67 25.28
N LEU A 71 -12.30 -16.83 25.20
CA LEU A 71 -13.16 -17.04 26.38
C LEU A 71 -13.41 -18.54 26.60
N PRO A 72 -12.66 -19.22 27.50
CA PRO A 72 -13.11 -20.49 28.04
C PRO A 72 -14.20 -20.24 29.10
N ASN A 73 -15.28 -21.01 29.01
CA ASN A 73 -16.37 -21.13 29.98
C ASN A 73 -15.90 -21.77 31.29
#